data_AF-A0AAD9KRP0-F1
#
_entry.id   AF-A0AAD9KRP0-F1
#
_cell.length_a   1.000
_cell.length_b   1.000
_cell.length_c   1.000
_cell.angle_alpha   90.00
_cell.angle_beta   90.00
_cell.angle_gamma   90.00
#
_symmetry.space_group_name_H-M   'P 1'
#
loop_
_entity.id
_entity.type
_entity.pdbx_description
1 polymer ?
#
loop_
_entity_poly.entity_id
_entity_poly.type
_entity_poly.pdbx_seq_one_letter_code
_entity_poly.pdbx_strand_id
1 'polypeptide(L)'
;MNFEDSRLYRAIVDEGVSTVAAKVRELTESGRDVTIRDAHARTFLHVMVIEHADKFNDPHAVAAVYQVCLAGIDVNARDDAGDTALHHLVRQPGNWRILVALLR
;
A
#
# COMPACT_ATOMS: atom_id res chain seq x y z
N MET A 1 15.89 8.63 0.45
CA MET A 1 15.06 8.45 1.67
C MET A 1 14.96 6.95 1.86
N ASN A 2 15.19 6.43 3.07
CA ASN A 2 15.00 5.00 3.32
C ASN A 2 13.50 4.68 3.35
N PHE A 3 13.10 3.49 2.90
CA PHE A 3 11.70 3.11 2.75
C PHE A 3 10.96 3.09 4.09
N GLU A 4 11.57 2.48 5.11
CA GLU A 4 11.00 2.33 6.46
C GLU A 4 10.96 3.66 7.23
N ASP A 5 11.82 4.61 6.86
CA ASP A 5 11.81 5.97 7.40
C ASP A 5 10.81 6.88 6.70
N SER A 6 10.18 6.41 5.62
CA SER A 6 9.21 7.22 4.90
C SER A 6 7.96 7.46 5.74
N ARG A 7 7.42 8.67 5.61
CA ARG A 7 6.19 9.05 6.33
C ARG A 7 4.99 8.21 5.92
N LEU A 8 4.98 7.66 4.70
CA LEU A 8 3.92 6.76 4.25
C LEU A 8 4.05 5.37 4.88
N TYR A 9 5.27 4.83 4.96
CA TYR A 9 5.52 3.55 5.65
C TYR A 9 5.04 3.62 7.10
N ARG A 10 5.49 4.64 7.85
CA ARG A 10 5.10 4.79 9.26
C ARG A 10 3.59 4.96 9.44
N ALA A 11 2.92 5.67 8.52
CA ALA A 11 1.45 5.77 8.56
C ALA A 11 0.78 4.40 8.33
N ILE A 12 1.32 3.57 7.43
CA ILE A 12 0.82 2.22 7.15
C ILE A 12 1.05 1.28 8.33
N VAL A 13 2.19 1.37 9.01
CA VAL A 13 2.53 0.48 10.13
C VAL A 13 1.87 0.94 11.43
N ASP A 14 2.11 2.19 11.83
CA ASP A 14 1.85 2.66 13.20
C ASP A 14 0.52 3.40 13.36
N GLU A 15 -0.02 3.98 12.28
CA GLU A 15 -1.13 4.95 12.38
C GLU A 15 -2.50 4.38 11.95
N GLY A 16 -3.58 5.15 12.15
CA GLY A 16 -4.92 4.76 11.67
C GLY A 16 -5.06 4.84 10.16
N VAL A 17 -6.01 4.07 9.62
CA VAL A 17 -6.40 4.07 8.19
C VAL A 17 -6.74 5.47 7.67
N SER A 18 -7.46 6.27 8.46
CA SER A 18 -7.80 7.66 8.12
C SER A 18 -6.54 8.53 7.95
N THR A 19 -5.50 8.25 8.74
CA THR A 19 -4.23 8.97 8.63
C THR A 19 -3.44 8.54 7.40
N VAL A 20 -3.48 7.26 7.00
CA VAL A 20 -2.87 6.79 5.73
C VAL A 20 -3.43 7.59 4.56
N ALA A 21 -4.76 7.69 4.47
CA ALA A 21 -5.46 8.46 3.45
C ALA A 21 -5.03 9.95 3.44
N ALA A 22 -4.98 10.59 4.62
CA ALA A 22 -4.52 11.97 4.74
C ALA A 22 -3.06 12.14 4.32
N LYS A 23 -2.18 11.19 4.67
CA LYS A 23 -0.75 11.24 4.37
C LYS A 23 -0.48 11.11 2.88
N VAL A 24 -1.20 10.23 2.20
CA VAL A 24 -1.10 10.04 0.75
C VAL A 24 -1.45 11.33 0.01
N ARG A 25 -2.52 12.03 0.42
CA ARG A 25 -2.88 13.34 -0.17
C ARG A 25 -1.79 14.37 0.04
N GLU A 26 -1.31 14.52 1.28
CA GLU A 26 -0.23 15.46 1.62
C GLU A 26 1.05 15.20 0.80
N LEU A 27 1.41 13.91 0.63
CA LEU A 27 2.58 13.49 -0.16
C LEU A 27 2.43 13.83 -1.64
N THR A 28 1.25 13.58 -2.19
CA THR A 28 0.93 13.81 -3.60
C THR A 28 0.94 15.31 -3.91
N GLU A 29 0.36 16.14 -3.03
CA GLU A 29 0.35 17.61 -3.15
C GLU A 29 1.73 18.24 -2.97
N SER A 30 2.57 17.65 -2.11
CA SER A 30 3.94 18.14 -1.87
C SER A 30 4.97 17.66 -2.90
N GLY A 31 4.55 16.89 -3.92
CA GLY A 31 5.44 16.37 -4.97
C GLY A 31 6.50 15.39 -4.45
N ARG A 32 6.28 14.79 -3.28
CA ARG A 32 7.21 13.84 -2.67
C ARG A 32 7.10 12.49 -3.36
N ASP A 33 8.24 11.86 -3.56
CA ASP A 33 8.33 10.56 -4.21
C ASP A 33 7.73 9.46 -3.31
N VAL A 34 6.63 8.87 -3.77
CA VAL A 34 5.96 7.70 -3.16
C VAL A 34 6.29 6.40 -3.89
N THR A 35 7.17 6.44 -4.88
CA THR A 35 7.55 5.29 -5.73
C THR A 35 8.73 4.49 -5.18
N ILE A 36 9.29 4.92 -4.05
CA ILE A 36 10.37 4.21 -3.36
C ILE A 36 9.98 2.77 -3.00
N ARG A 37 10.98 1.90 -2.97
CA ARG A 37 10.84 0.46 -2.68
C ARG A 37 11.75 0.07 -1.53
N ASP A 38 11.36 -0.97 -0.81
CA ASP A 38 12.16 -1.53 0.27
C ASP A 38 13.30 -2.44 -0.25
N ALA A 39 14.03 -3.07 0.67
CA ALA A 39 15.15 -3.96 0.36
C ALA A 39 14.75 -5.23 -0.43
N HIS A 40 13.47 -5.54 -0.54
CA HIS A 40 12.91 -6.67 -1.29
C HIS A 40 12.21 -6.23 -2.59
N ALA A 41 12.49 -5.00 -3.04
CA ALA A 41 11.82 -4.32 -4.16
C ALA A 41 10.29 -4.17 -3.97
N ARG A 42 9.79 -4.28 -2.73
CA ARG A 42 8.37 -4.15 -2.40
C ARG A 42 7.96 -2.68 -2.39
N THR A 43 6.78 -2.41 -2.92
CA THR A 43 6.11 -1.11 -2.82
C THR A 43 5.28 -1.02 -1.54
N PHE A 44 4.73 0.16 -1.22
CA PHE A 44 3.76 0.30 -0.13
C PHE A 44 2.55 -0.63 -0.25
N LEU A 45 2.10 -0.95 -1.47
CA LEU A 45 0.98 -1.89 -1.68
C LEU A 45 1.34 -3.32 -1.26
N HIS A 46 2.59 -3.75 -1.48
CA HIS A 46 3.05 -5.05 -0.98
C HIS A 46 3.03 -5.08 0.55
N VAL A 47 3.56 -4.04 1.21
CA VAL A 47 3.58 -3.96 2.68
C VAL A 47 2.17 -3.97 3.26
N MET A 48 1.25 -3.18 2.68
CA MET A 48 -0.15 -3.15 3.11
C MET A 48 -0.82 -4.52 3.03
N VAL A 49 -0.48 -5.34 2.04
CA VAL A 49 -1.07 -6.67 1.83
C VAL A 49 -0.36 -7.77 2.62
N ILE A 50 0.97 -7.76 2.67
CA ILE A 50 1.74 -8.84 3.28
C ILE A 50 1.72 -8.71 4.80
N GLU A 51 1.84 -7.50 5.32
CA GLU A 51 2.08 -7.26 6.75
C GLU A 51 0.83 -6.73 7.47
N HIS A 52 -0.10 -6.11 6.74
CA HIS A 52 -1.21 -5.36 7.34
C HIS A 52 -2.57 -5.58 6.67
N ALA A 53 -2.80 -6.71 5.99
CA ALA A 53 -4.07 -6.95 5.29
C ALA A 53 -5.29 -6.80 6.21
N ASP A 54 -5.24 -7.31 7.44
CA ASP A 54 -6.35 -7.22 8.40
C ASP A 54 -6.79 -5.78 8.69
N LYS A 55 -5.84 -4.85 8.70
CA LYS A 55 -6.09 -3.42 8.93
C LYS A 55 -6.82 -2.77 7.75
N PHE A 56 -6.58 -3.26 6.53
CA PHE A 56 -7.12 -2.69 5.30
C PHE A 56 -8.29 -3.49 4.70
N ASN A 57 -8.60 -4.67 5.25
CA ASN A 57 -9.69 -5.53 4.82
C ASN A 57 -11.05 -5.17 5.48
N ASP A 58 -11.25 -3.88 5.75
CA ASP A 58 -12.49 -3.30 6.28
C ASP A 58 -13.14 -2.39 5.21
N PRO A 59 -14.48 -2.34 5.09
CA PRO A 59 -15.16 -1.46 4.14
C PRO A 59 -14.76 0.02 4.22
N HIS A 60 -14.45 0.53 5.40
CA HIS A 60 -14.00 1.91 5.59
C HIS A 60 -12.51 2.06 5.31
N ALA A 61 -11.74 0.97 5.36
CA ALA A 61 -10.30 0.98 5.15
C ALA A 61 -9.84 0.74 3.71
N VAL A 62 -10.67 0.07 2.90
CA VAL A 62 -10.37 -0.15 1.49
C VAL A 62 -10.16 1.16 0.71
N ALA A 63 -10.82 2.24 1.13
CA ALA A 63 -10.65 3.57 0.54
C ALA A 63 -9.21 4.09 0.69
N ALA A 64 -8.50 3.75 1.77
CA ALA A 64 -7.10 4.11 1.93
C ALA A 64 -6.21 3.37 0.91
N VAL A 65 -6.46 2.08 0.68
CA VAL A 65 -5.78 1.29 -0.37
C VAL A 65 -5.98 1.93 -1.74
N TYR A 66 -7.23 2.31 -2.06
CA TYR A 66 -7.55 2.96 -3.32
C TYR A 66 -6.81 4.30 -3.48
N GLN A 67 -6.70 5.11 -2.42
CA GLN A 67 -5.93 6.36 -2.47
C GLN A 67 -4.44 6.11 -2.71
N VAL A 68 -3.86 5.09 -2.07
CA VAL A 68 -2.46 4.68 -2.33
C VAL A 68 -2.28 4.26 -3.79
N CYS A 69 -3.21 3.49 -4.36
CA CYS A 69 -3.19 3.13 -5.78
C CYS A 69 -3.20 4.35 -6.71
N LEU A 70 -3.96 5.40 -6.37
CA LEU A 70 -4.07 6.63 -7.14
C LEU A 70 -2.86 7.57 -6.98
N ALA A 71 -2.01 7.34 -5.98
CA ALA A 71 -0.86 8.21 -5.67
C ALA A 71 0.33 8.05 -6.64
N GLY A 72 0.15 7.38 -7.78
CA GLY A 72 1.23 7.07 -8.73
C GLY A 72 2.08 5.85 -8.34
N ILE A 73 1.67 5.10 -7.31
CA ILE A 73 2.28 3.80 -7.00
C ILE A 73 1.82 2.78 -8.05
N ASP A 74 2.80 2.14 -8.68
CA ASP A 74 2.56 1.06 -9.63
C ASP A 74 1.97 -0.18 -8.91
N VAL A 75 0.71 -0.52 -9.22
CA VAL A 75 0.05 -1.76 -8.70
C VAL A 75 0.69 -3.02 -9.25
N ASN A 76 1.28 -2.93 -10.43
CA ASN A 76 1.86 -4.06 -11.14
C ASN A 76 3.37 -4.18 -10.88
N ALA A 77 3.90 -3.33 -10.00
CA ALA A 77 5.27 -3.45 -9.54
C ALA A 77 5.49 -4.87 -9.00
N ARG A 78 6.62 -5.45 -9.39
CA ARG A 78 7.07 -6.74 -8.90
C ARG A 78 8.13 -6.56 -7.84
N ASP A 79 8.05 -7.39 -6.80
CA ASP A 79 9.10 -7.59 -5.81
C ASP A 79 10.23 -8.49 -6.38
N ASP A 80 11.22 -8.82 -5.54
CA ASP A 80 12.36 -9.67 -5.93
C ASP A 80 11.96 -11.11 -6.30
N ALA A 81 10.80 -11.58 -5.85
CA ALA A 81 10.25 -12.89 -6.24
C ALA A 81 9.51 -12.84 -7.60
N GLY A 82 9.35 -11.64 -8.18
CA GLY A 82 8.58 -11.42 -9.39
C GLY A 82 7.07 -11.29 -9.13
N ASP A 83 6.66 -11.25 -7.86
CA ASP A 83 5.27 -11.19 -7.44
C ASP A 83 4.80 -9.74 -7.31
N THR A 84 3.54 -9.49 -7.66
CA THR A 84 2.88 -8.20 -7.39
C THR A 84 2.14 -8.24 -6.05
N ALA A 85 1.69 -7.09 -5.55
CA ALA A 85 0.85 -7.05 -4.36
C ALA A 85 -0.40 -7.94 -4.49
N LEU A 86 -0.97 -8.06 -5.70
CA LEU A 86 -2.10 -8.95 -5.97
C LEU A 86 -1.72 -10.43 -5.86
N HIS A 87 -0.53 -10.85 -6.30
CA HIS A 87 -0.06 -12.23 -6.17
C HIS A 87 0.04 -12.66 -4.70
N HIS A 88 0.49 -11.76 -3.82
CA HIS A 88 0.51 -12.00 -2.38
C HIS A 88 -0.90 -12.01 -1.79
N LEU A 89 -1.76 -11.08 -2.22
CA LEU A 89 -3.12 -10.94 -1.72
C LEU A 89 -3.94 -12.22 -1.89
N VAL A 90 -3.89 -12.84 -3.07
CA VAL A 90 -4.72 -14.01 -3.39
C VAL A 90 -4.27 -15.30 -2.69
N ARG A 91 -3.08 -15.31 -2.08
CA ARG A 91 -2.61 -16.42 -1.25
C ARG A 91 -3.22 -16.39 0.16
N GLN A 92 -3.83 -15.27 0.54
CA GLN A 92 -4.44 -15.08 1.85
C GLN A 92 -5.97 -15.16 1.76
N PRO A 93 -6.63 -15.90 2.65
CA PRO A 93 -8.09 -15.99 2.65
C PRO A 93 -8.74 -14.68 3.11
N GLY A 94 -9.92 -14.37 2.58
CA GLY A 94 -10.78 -13.31 3.11
C GLY A 94 -10.48 -11.88 2.67
N ASN A 95 -9.40 -11.62 1.92
CA ASN A 95 -8.98 -10.26 1.53
C ASN A 95 -9.63 -9.71 0.25
N TRP A 96 -10.84 -10.15 -0.07
CA TRP A 96 -11.53 -9.81 -1.32
C TRP A 96 -11.86 -8.32 -1.44
N ARG A 97 -11.95 -7.58 -0.32
CA ARG A 97 -12.18 -6.13 -0.36
C ARG A 97 -10.97 -5.40 -0.94
N ILE A 98 -9.78 -5.76 -0.47
CA ILE A 98 -8.52 -5.20 -0.98
C ILE A 98 -8.34 -5.59 -2.46
N LEU A 99 -8.79 -6.79 -2.84
CA LEU A 99 -8.69 -7.27 -4.23
C LEU A 99 -9.42 -6.33 -5.19
N VAL A 100 -10.60 -5.84 -4.81
CA VAL A 100 -11.35 -4.84 -5.61
C VAL A 100 -10.56 -3.54 -5.78
N ALA A 101 -9.78 -3.11 -4.77
CA ALA A 101 -8.95 -1.90 -4.88
C ALA A 101 -7.70 -2.07 -5.76
N LEU A 102 -7.23 -3.31 -5.94
CA LEU A 102 -6.07 -3.62 -6.78
C LEU A 102 -6.46 -3.97 -8.23
N LEU A 103 -7.71 -4.40 -8.47
CA LEU A 103 -8.28 -4.57 -9.81
C LEU A 103 -8.67 -3.21 -10.38
N ARG A 104 -7.82 -2.66 -11.24
CA ARG A 104 -8.07 -1.43 -11.99
C ARG A 104 -7.89 -1.68 -13.48
#